data_AF-A0A6G1RT24-F1
#
_entry.id   AF-A0A6G1RT24-F1
#
_cell.length_a   1.000
_cell.length_b   1.000
_cell.length_c   1.000
_cell.angle_alpha   90.00
_cell.angle_beta   90.00
_cell.angle_gamma   90.00
#
_symmetry.space_group_name_H-M   'P 1'
#
loop_
_entity.id
_entity.type
_entity.pdbx_description
1 polymer ?
#
loop_
_entity_poly.entity_id
_entity_poly.type
_entity_poly.pdbx_seq_one_letter_code
_entity_poly.pdbx_strand_id
1 'polypeptide(L)'
;FPSLFHRHLVGVVASNGELSHDASLKGSHFIQLCSQRSIPILFLQNTAPHTAEPTSISQAEAHSHRLKAQASMMAAVACAGVPKITIVIGGCYGSESYLMCGRSFSPNFLFLWPNARVALVDSRHFSTVPRAGDEDWTGDESELKQLKEKLEEESSAFYSSARLWDDGVILPQNTRKVITQCLEIVEQQQHQLLSPWQHPIIRM
;
A
#
# COMPACT_ATOMS: atom_id res chain seq x y z
N PHE A 1 14.89 -3.58 7.23
CA PHE A 1 16.32 -3.32 7.51
C PHE A 1 16.59 -1.83 7.33
N PRO A 2 17.46 -1.20 8.14
CA PRO A 2 17.93 0.16 7.87
C PRO A 2 18.88 0.14 6.66
N SER A 3 18.60 0.97 5.66
CA SER A 3 19.46 1.14 4.47
C SER A 3 19.81 2.61 4.28
N LEU A 4 21.05 2.88 3.86
CA LEU A 4 21.52 4.24 3.60
C LEU A 4 21.21 4.64 2.15
N PHE A 5 20.29 5.58 1.96
CA PHE A 5 20.04 6.21 0.66
C PHE A 5 20.67 7.59 0.64
N HIS A 6 21.80 7.77 -0.05
CA HIS A 6 22.47 9.07 -0.19
C HIS A 6 22.62 9.86 1.12
N ARG A 7 23.00 9.16 2.22
CA ARG A 7 23.16 9.68 3.61
C ARG A 7 21.90 9.74 4.48
N HIS A 8 20.72 9.43 3.96
CA HIS A 8 19.52 9.26 4.79
C HIS A 8 19.40 7.83 5.29
N LEU A 9 19.19 7.68 6.59
CA LEU A 9 18.80 6.41 7.19
C LEU A 9 17.31 6.18 6.91
N VAL A 10 16.97 5.07 6.24
CA VAL A 10 15.59 4.74 5.88
C VAL A 10 15.24 3.35 6.38
N GLY A 11 14.08 3.23 7.02
CA GLY A 11 13.50 1.95 7.38
C GLY A 11 12.75 1.35 6.19
N VAL A 12 13.20 0.20 5.70
CA VAL A 12 12.55 -0.47 4.56
C VAL A 12 11.63 -1.60 5.02
N VAL A 13 10.37 -1.53 4.61
CA VAL A 13 9.36 -2.59 4.72
C VAL A 13 9.01 -3.05 3.31
N ALA A 14 9.26 -4.31 2.99
CA ALA A 14 8.99 -4.87 1.68
C ALA A 14 8.15 -6.14 1.83
N SER A 15 7.09 -6.25 1.03
CA SER A 15 6.30 -7.48 0.90
C SER A 15 6.67 -8.22 -0.39
N ASN A 16 6.55 -9.53 -0.37
CA ASN A 16 6.66 -10.39 -1.55
C ASN A 16 5.73 -11.60 -1.38
N GLY A 17 4.44 -11.37 -1.60
CA GLY A 17 3.37 -12.34 -1.33
C GLY A 17 2.52 -11.95 -0.12
N GLU A 18 1.84 -12.95 0.43
CA GLU A 18 0.88 -12.77 1.53
C GLU A 18 1.53 -12.30 2.83
N LEU A 19 0.85 -11.39 3.53
CA LEU A 19 1.24 -10.95 4.88
C LEU A 19 0.79 -11.94 5.95
N SER A 20 1.69 -12.84 6.32
CA SER A 20 1.51 -13.79 7.43
C SER A 20 1.43 -13.10 8.80
N HIS A 21 0.91 -13.81 9.80
CA HIS A 21 0.83 -13.34 11.19
C HIS A 21 2.18 -12.78 11.70
N ASP A 22 3.25 -13.56 11.55
CA ASP A 22 4.57 -13.18 12.04
C ASP A 22 5.17 -12.02 11.25
N ALA A 23 4.89 -11.96 9.93
CA ALA A 23 5.30 -10.85 9.10
C ALA A 23 4.63 -9.55 9.53
N SER A 24 3.32 -9.59 9.86
CA SER A 24 2.58 -8.43 10.35
C SER A 24 3.05 -7.96 11.73
N LEU A 25 3.32 -8.87 12.68
CA LEU A 25 3.88 -8.50 13.98
C LEU A 25 5.28 -7.89 13.84
N LYS A 26 6.12 -8.49 13.01
CA LYS A 26 7.45 -7.96 12.69
C LYS A 26 7.37 -6.57 12.06
N GLY A 27 6.46 -6.38 11.10
CA GLY A 27 6.21 -5.11 10.44
C GLY A 27 5.76 -4.04 11.44
N SER A 28 4.76 -4.35 12.27
CA SER A 28 4.26 -3.45 13.33
C SER A 28 5.37 -2.98 14.26
N HIS A 29 6.14 -3.91 14.82
CA HIS A 29 7.24 -3.58 15.71
C HIS A 29 8.33 -2.75 15.01
N PHE A 30 8.66 -3.08 13.75
CA PHE A 30 9.63 -2.33 12.99
C PHE A 30 9.19 -0.89 12.69
N ILE A 31 7.92 -0.68 12.35
CA ILE A 31 7.34 0.65 12.14
C ILE A 31 7.40 1.47 13.43
N GLN A 32 7.05 0.88 14.57
CA GLN A 32 7.17 1.53 15.87
C GLN A 32 8.62 1.94 16.19
N LEU A 33 9.60 1.08 15.92
CA LEU A 33 11.02 1.39 16.10
C LEU A 33 11.47 2.55 15.20
N CYS A 34 11.01 2.59 13.95
CA CYS A 34 11.32 3.69 13.04
C CYS A 34 10.67 4.99 13.52
N SER A 35 9.42 4.94 13.97
CA SER A 35 8.69 6.07 14.54
C SER A 35 9.40 6.63 15.78
N GLN A 36 9.80 5.76 16.71
CA GLN A 36 10.51 6.15 17.94
C GLN A 36 11.87 6.80 17.67
N ARG A 37 12.54 6.42 16.58
CA ARG A 37 13.86 6.93 16.19
C ARG A 37 13.79 8.05 15.16
N SER A 38 12.60 8.53 14.81
CA SER A 38 12.37 9.52 13.76
C SER A 38 12.99 9.14 12.41
N ILE A 39 12.95 7.86 12.06
CA ILE A 39 13.51 7.32 10.81
C ILE A 39 12.39 7.26 9.76
N PRO A 40 12.54 7.89 8.57
CA PRO A 40 11.62 7.76 7.45
C PRO A 40 11.43 6.30 7.02
N ILE A 41 10.22 5.95 6.58
CA ILE A 41 9.85 4.58 6.19
C ILE A 41 9.58 4.52 4.69
N LEU A 42 10.21 3.55 4.02
CA LEU A 42 9.94 3.17 2.64
C LEU A 42 9.18 1.85 2.59
N PHE A 43 8.00 1.87 1.99
CA PHE A 43 7.17 0.69 1.72
C PHE A 43 7.34 0.25 0.27
N LEU A 44 7.73 -1.01 0.07
CA LEU A 44 7.75 -1.67 -1.24
C LEU A 44 6.63 -2.71 -1.28
N GLN A 45 5.59 -2.44 -2.07
CA GLN A 45 4.40 -3.28 -2.13
C GLN A 45 4.50 -4.28 -3.28
N ASN A 46 4.54 -5.56 -2.94
CA ASN A 46 4.25 -6.67 -3.84
C ASN A 46 3.46 -7.73 -3.08
N THR A 47 2.16 -7.49 -2.95
CA THR A 47 1.27 -8.38 -2.20
C THR A 47 0.50 -9.30 -3.14
N ALA A 48 0.14 -10.47 -2.63
CA ALA A 48 -0.57 -11.48 -3.40
C ALA A 48 -2.09 -11.23 -3.38
N PRO A 49 -2.85 -11.74 -4.36
CA PRO A 49 -4.30 -11.78 -4.25
C PRO A 49 -4.76 -12.53 -2.99
N HIS A 50 -5.91 -12.12 -2.45
CA HIS A 50 -6.50 -12.61 -1.21
C HIS A 50 -6.49 -14.14 -1.04
N THR A 51 -6.25 -14.56 0.20
CA THR A 51 -6.23 -15.97 0.62
C THR A 51 -7.65 -16.52 0.76
N ALA A 52 -7.88 -17.74 0.30
CA ALA A 52 -9.18 -18.40 0.34
C ALA A 52 -9.80 -18.43 1.76
N GLU A 53 -11.13 -18.37 1.82
CA GLU A 53 -11.88 -18.39 3.08
C GLU A 53 -11.62 -19.68 3.88
N PRO A 54 -11.53 -19.59 5.23
CA PRO A 54 -11.23 -20.74 6.07
C PRO A 54 -12.36 -21.77 5.99
N THR A 55 -12.02 -23.00 5.62
CA THR A 55 -12.99 -24.11 5.47
C THR A 55 -13.13 -24.95 6.74
N SER A 56 -12.30 -24.69 7.76
CA SER A 56 -12.27 -25.43 9.02
C SER A 56 -12.11 -24.49 10.21
N ILE A 57 -12.60 -24.91 11.39
CA ILE A 57 -12.50 -24.16 12.65
C ILE A 57 -11.03 -23.80 12.96
N SER A 58 -10.10 -24.73 12.77
CA SER A 58 -8.66 -24.48 12.99
C SER A 58 -8.10 -23.41 12.04
N GLN A 59 -8.58 -23.40 10.78
CA GLN A 59 -8.18 -22.36 9.82
C GLN A 59 -8.81 -21.01 10.17
N ALA A 60 -10.04 -21.00 10.69
CA ALA A 60 -10.72 -19.79 11.14
C ALA A 60 -10.00 -19.14 12.34
N GLU A 61 -9.53 -19.94 13.29
CA GLU A 61 -8.70 -19.46 14.40
C GLU A 61 -7.38 -18.86 13.89
N ALA A 62 -6.64 -19.57 13.04
CA ALA A 62 -5.40 -19.07 12.45
C ALA A 62 -5.61 -17.78 11.64
N HIS A 63 -6.73 -17.68 10.91
CA HIS A 63 -7.14 -16.49 10.19
C HIS A 63 -7.44 -15.32 11.14
N SER A 64 -8.16 -15.55 12.24
CA SER A 64 -8.42 -14.55 13.27
C SER A 64 -7.14 -13.99 13.90
N HIS A 65 -6.18 -14.87 14.22
CA HIS A 65 -4.86 -14.44 14.70
C HIS A 65 -4.15 -13.56 13.67
N ARG A 66 -4.14 -13.96 12.40
CA ARG A 66 -3.56 -13.18 11.29
C ARG A 66 -4.21 -11.80 11.18
N LEU A 67 -5.54 -11.71 11.18
CA LEU A 67 -6.28 -10.45 11.13
C LEU A 67 -5.93 -9.52 12.30
N LYS A 68 -5.80 -10.07 13.52
CA LYS A 68 -5.39 -9.30 14.70
C LYS A 68 -3.98 -8.73 14.56
N ALA A 69 -3.04 -9.53 14.04
CA ALA A 69 -1.67 -9.07 13.78
C ALA A 69 -1.64 -8.00 12.66
N GLN A 70 -2.41 -8.19 11.59
CA GLN A 70 -2.55 -7.22 10.50
C GLN A 70 -3.17 -5.91 10.99
N ALA A 71 -4.21 -5.96 11.81
CA ALA A 71 -4.80 -4.77 12.43
C ALA A 71 -3.78 -4.00 13.29
N SER A 72 -2.91 -4.72 14.01
CA SER A 72 -1.82 -4.11 14.79
C SER A 72 -0.79 -3.40 13.90
N MET A 73 -0.46 -3.98 12.74
CA MET A 73 0.41 -3.34 11.75
C MET A 73 -0.26 -2.13 11.11
N MET A 74 -1.54 -2.23 10.74
CA MET A 74 -2.33 -1.13 10.20
C MET A 74 -2.37 0.07 11.15
N ALA A 75 -2.60 -0.19 12.45
CA ALA A 75 -2.54 0.84 13.48
C ALA A 75 -1.14 1.48 13.58
N ALA A 76 -0.08 0.69 13.53
CA ALA A 76 1.29 1.21 13.54
C ALA A 76 1.58 2.10 12.32
N VAL A 77 1.13 1.72 11.12
CA VAL A 77 1.26 2.55 9.91
C VAL A 77 0.48 3.85 10.03
N ALA A 78 -0.78 3.79 10.49
CA ALA A 78 -1.64 4.96 10.64
C ALA A 78 -1.08 5.99 11.65
N CYS A 79 -0.55 5.50 12.77
CA CYS A 79 -0.03 6.35 13.84
C CYS A 79 1.43 6.76 13.64
N ALA A 80 2.12 6.27 12.62
CA ALA A 80 3.50 6.66 12.34
C ALA A 80 3.57 8.12 11.85
N GLY A 81 4.06 9.00 12.72
CA GLY A 81 4.29 10.43 12.45
C GLY A 81 5.59 10.72 11.70
N VAL A 82 6.35 9.69 11.32
CA VAL A 82 7.53 9.83 10.46
C VAL A 82 7.13 9.90 8.99
N PRO A 83 8.00 10.45 8.12
CA PRO A 83 7.74 10.48 6.69
C PRO A 83 7.61 9.06 6.11
N LYS A 84 6.60 8.86 5.26
CA LYS A 84 6.27 7.58 4.63
C LYS A 84 6.30 7.73 3.12
N ILE A 85 7.07 6.89 2.45
CA ILE A 85 7.15 6.81 0.99
C ILE A 85 6.72 5.41 0.58
N THR A 86 5.82 5.31 -0.39
CA THR A 86 5.30 4.02 -0.88
C THR A 86 5.63 3.85 -2.35
N ILE A 87 6.11 2.66 -2.71
CA ILE A 87 6.30 2.26 -4.11
C ILE A 87 5.65 0.92 -4.33
N VAL A 88 4.68 0.88 -5.23
CA VAL A 88 4.06 -0.37 -5.67
C VAL A 88 4.90 -0.95 -6.80
N ILE A 89 5.57 -2.06 -6.52
CA ILE A 89 6.52 -2.71 -7.44
C ILE A 89 5.89 -3.90 -8.18
N GLY A 90 4.73 -4.38 -7.72
CA GLY A 90 4.02 -5.51 -8.30
C GLY A 90 2.53 -5.46 -7.97
N GLY A 91 2.03 -6.49 -7.28
CA GLY A 91 0.63 -6.56 -6.86
C GLY A 91 0.32 -5.65 -5.66
N CYS A 92 -0.82 -4.98 -5.71
CA CYS A 92 -1.42 -4.27 -4.58
C CYS A 92 -2.92 -4.60 -4.60
N TYR A 93 -3.33 -5.51 -3.72
CA TYR A 93 -4.69 -6.01 -3.73
C TYR A 93 -5.41 -5.80 -2.40
N GLY A 94 -6.65 -5.32 -2.48
CA GLY A 94 -7.59 -5.29 -1.37
C GLY A 94 -7.06 -4.66 -0.08
N SER A 95 -7.26 -5.36 1.03
CA SER A 95 -6.93 -4.88 2.38
C SER A 95 -5.41 -4.80 2.64
N GLU A 96 -4.58 -5.49 1.86
CA GLU A 96 -3.13 -5.46 2.06
C GLU A 96 -2.52 -4.11 1.64
N SER A 97 -3.19 -3.37 0.74
CA SER A 97 -2.84 -1.98 0.42
C SER A 97 -2.80 -1.12 1.69
N TYR A 98 -3.75 -1.32 2.60
CA TYR A 98 -3.83 -0.58 3.87
C TYR A 98 -2.67 -0.92 4.82
N LEU A 99 -2.28 -2.20 4.85
CA LEU A 99 -1.18 -2.68 5.70
C LEU A 99 0.17 -2.12 5.28
N MET A 100 0.35 -1.84 4.00
CA MET A 100 1.63 -1.39 3.43
C MET A 100 1.67 0.11 3.09
N CYS A 101 0.84 0.93 3.75
CA CYS A 101 0.76 2.38 3.54
C CYS A 101 0.34 2.77 2.11
N GLY A 102 -0.78 2.21 1.65
CA GLY A 102 -1.47 2.68 0.44
C GLY A 102 -2.02 4.10 0.61
N ARG A 103 -2.67 4.62 -0.44
CA ARG A 103 -3.08 6.03 -0.51
C ARG A 103 -3.91 6.50 0.69
N SER A 104 -4.79 5.66 1.22
CA SER A 104 -5.65 5.98 2.38
C SER A 104 -4.89 6.24 3.69
N PHE A 105 -3.62 5.86 3.76
CA PHE A 105 -2.76 6.06 4.94
C PHE A 105 -1.83 7.27 4.80
N SER A 106 -2.14 8.15 3.84
CA SER A 106 -1.47 9.43 3.60
C SER A 106 0.06 9.33 3.60
N PRO A 107 0.65 8.49 2.72
CA PRO A 107 2.08 8.59 2.47
C PRO A 107 2.42 9.98 1.91
N ASN A 108 3.61 10.48 2.21
CA ASN A 108 4.13 11.73 1.65
C ASN A 108 4.24 11.64 0.12
N PHE A 109 4.64 10.47 -0.37
CA PHE A 109 4.70 10.16 -1.80
C PHE A 109 4.32 8.70 -2.04
N LEU A 110 3.52 8.44 -3.07
CA LEU A 110 3.15 7.10 -3.52
C LEU A 110 3.39 6.99 -5.03
N PHE A 111 4.24 6.06 -5.46
CA PHE A 111 4.52 5.82 -6.87
C PHE A 111 4.24 4.37 -7.27
N LEU A 112 3.98 4.15 -8.56
CA LEU A 112 3.81 2.83 -9.14
C LEU A 112 4.93 2.53 -10.14
N TRP A 113 5.32 1.27 -10.26
CA TRP A 113 6.02 0.79 -11.44
C TRP A 113 5.04 0.54 -12.60
N PRO A 114 5.47 0.57 -13.87
CA PRO A 114 4.58 0.34 -15.00
C PRO A 114 3.94 -1.06 -15.01
N ASN A 115 4.61 -2.04 -14.41
CA ASN A 115 4.11 -3.41 -14.24
C ASN A 115 3.18 -3.58 -13.04
N ALA A 116 3.02 -2.56 -12.19
CA ALA A 116 2.20 -2.66 -11.00
C ALA A 116 0.72 -2.88 -11.36
N ARG A 117 0.03 -3.57 -10.45
CA ARG A 117 -1.41 -3.81 -10.54
C ARG A 117 -2.07 -3.43 -9.23
N VAL A 118 -3.03 -2.53 -9.29
CA VAL A 118 -3.77 -2.02 -8.13
C VAL A 118 -5.24 -2.33 -8.32
N ALA A 119 -5.80 -3.24 -7.52
CA ALA A 119 -7.20 -3.63 -7.63
C ALA A 119 -7.77 -4.08 -6.29
N LEU A 120 -9.09 -4.11 -6.17
CA LEU A 120 -9.73 -4.70 -5.00
C LEU A 120 -9.55 -6.22 -4.97
N VAL A 121 -9.74 -6.87 -6.13
CA VAL A 121 -9.68 -8.32 -6.32
C VAL A 121 -8.93 -8.59 -7.61
N ASP A 122 -8.16 -9.68 -7.65
CA ASP A 122 -7.54 -10.16 -8.88
C ASP A 122 -8.62 -10.74 -9.81
N SER A 123 -8.65 -10.29 -11.06
CA SER A 123 -9.60 -10.75 -12.09
C SER A 123 -9.60 -12.27 -12.25
N ARG A 124 -8.44 -12.93 -11.98
CA ARG A 124 -8.28 -14.39 -12.05
C ARG A 124 -9.06 -15.12 -10.96
N HIS A 125 -9.23 -14.50 -9.80
CA HIS A 125 -9.93 -15.06 -8.63
C HIS A 125 -11.40 -14.61 -8.55
N PHE A 126 -11.88 -13.82 -9.51
CA PHE A 126 -13.23 -13.23 -9.50
C PHE A 126 -14.35 -14.25 -9.79
N SER A 127 -14.06 -15.48 -10.23
CA SER A 127 -15.08 -16.48 -10.59
C SER A 127 -15.91 -17.04 -9.42
N THR A 128 -15.52 -16.76 -8.17
CA THR A 128 -16.09 -17.42 -6.97
C THR A 128 -16.92 -16.51 -6.07
N VAL A 129 -17.25 -15.29 -6.47
CA VAL A 129 -18.14 -14.43 -5.66
C VAL A 129 -19.57 -14.58 -6.17
N PRO A 130 -20.41 -15.46 -5.59
CA PRO A 130 -21.85 -15.38 -5.82
C PRO A 130 -22.30 -14.00 -5.36
N ARG A 131 -23.10 -13.31 -6.18
CA ARG A 131 -23.79 -12.10 -5.71
C ARG A 131 -24.60 -12.52 -4.48
N ALA A 132 -24.32 -11.90 -3.33
CA ALA A 132 -25.05 -12.16 -2.11
C ALA A 132 -26.54 -11.86 -2.35
N GLY A 133 -27.34 -12.91 -2.55
CA GLY A 133 -28.78 -12.81 -2.79
C GLY A 133 -29.35 -13.69 -3.90
N ASP A 134 -28.54 -14.19 -4.84
CA ASP A 134 -29.03 -15.01 -5.96
C ASP A 134 -28.46 -16.44 -5.89
N GLU A 135 -29.25 -17.36 -5.32
CA GLU A 135 -28.96 -18.81 -5.37
C GLU A 135 -29.05 -19.39 -6.80
N ASP A 136 -29.54 -18.60 -7.76
CA ASP A 136 -29.79 -18.96 -9.16
C ASP A 136 -28.85 -18.26 -10.17
N TRP A 137 -27.66 -17.79 -9.75
CA TRP A 137 -26.72 -17.15 -10.69
C TRP A 137 -26.12 -18.18 -11.68
N THR A 138 -26.84 -18.40 -12.77
CA THR A 138 -26.33 -18.94 -14.03
C THR A 138 -25.64 -17.79 -14.76
N GLY A 139 -24.50 -17.36 -14.23
CA GLY A 139 -23.72 -16.30 -14.85
C GLY A 139 -23.44 -16.59 -16.30
N ASP A 140 -23.98 -15.76 -17.19
CA ASP A 140 -23.69 -15.83 -18.61
C ASP A 140 -22.15 -15.67 -18.75
N GLU A 141 -21.46 -16.69 -19.26
CA GLU A 141 -19.98 -16.71 -19.32
C GLU A 141 -19.42 -15.46 -20.03
N SER A 142 -20.24 -14.89 -20.92
CA SER A 142 -19.98 -13.63 -21.61
C SER A 142 -19.89 -12.42 -20.67
N GLU A 143 -20.78 -12.29 -19.69
CA GLU A 143 -20.78 -11.20 -18.70
C GLU A 143 -19.59 -11.31 -17.75
N LEU A 144 -19.29 -12.53 -17.28
CA LEU A 144 -18.13 -12.78 -16.43
C LEU A 144 -16.83 -12.44 -17.15
N LYS A 145 -16.73 -12.75 -18.45
CA LYS A 145 -15.58 -12.40 -19.28
C LYS A 145 -15.42 -10.88 -19.42
N GLN A 146 -16.50 -10.17 -19.73
CA GLN A 146 -16.47 -8.70 -19.80
C GLN A 146 -16.05 -8.05 -18.49
N LEU A 147 -16.50 -8.59 -17.36
CA LEU A 147 -16.14 -8.07 -16.04
C LEU A 147 -14.67 -8.33 -15.71
N LYS A 148 -14.13 -9.49 -16.08
CA LYS A 148 -12.69 -9.79 -15.95
C LYS A 148 -11.84 -8.84 -16.79
N GLU A 149 -12.24 -8.60 -18.05
CA GLU A 149 -11.54 -7.66 -18.93
C GLU A 149 -11.54 -6.24 -18.35
N LYS A 150 -12.69 -5.78 -17.82
CA LYS A 150 -12.77 -4.50 -17.11
C LYS A 150 -11.85 -4.46 -15.91
N LEU A 151 -11.91 -5.44 -15.01
CA LEU A 151 -11.04 -5.48 -13.83
C LEU A 151 -9.55 -5.46 -14.22
N GLU A 152 -9.18 -6.13 -15.31
CA GLU A 152 -7.79 -6.14 -15.78
C GLU A 152 -7.34 -4.77 -16.31
N GLU A 153 -8.19 -4.09 -17.07
CA GLU A 153 -7.94 -2.72 -17.54
C GLU A 153 -7.84 -1.73 -16.37
N GLU A 154 -8.81 -1.79 -15.45
CA GLU A 154 -8.89 -0.91 -14.28
C GLU A 154 -7.77 -1.15 -13.27
N SER A 155 -7.19 -2.36 -13.27
CA SER A 155 -6.08 -2.71 -12.39
C SER A 155 -4.73 -2.12 -12.82
N SER A 156 -4.64 -1.56 -14.03
CA SER A 156 -3.37 -1.08 -14.58
C SER A 156 -2.82 0.15 -13.84
N ALA A 157 -1.49 0.26 -13.76
CA ALA A 157 -0.84 1.43 -13.16
C ALA A 157 -1.23 2.75 -13.84
N PHE A 158 -1.47 2.74 -15.15
CA PHE A 158 -1.91 3.92 -15.89
C PHE A 158 -3.34 4.33 -15.53
N TYR A 159 -4.24 3.35 -15.33
CA TYR A 159 -5.61 3.61 -14.88
C TYR A 159 -5.64 4.23 -13.49
N SER A 160 -4.79 3.72 -12.58
CA SER A 160 -4.55 4.27 -11.23
C SER A 160 -4.05 5.71 -11.28
N SER A 161 -3.00 5.97 -12.06
CA SER A 161 -2.35 7.28 -12.12
C SER A 161 -3.24 8.34 -12.76
N ALA A 162 -4.06 7.96 -13.75
CA ALA A 162 -5.08 8.83 -14.34
C ALA A 162 -6.14 9.32 -13.33
N ARG A 163 -6.28 8.64 -12.17
CA ARG A 163 -7.24 8.94 -11.11
C ARG A 163 -6.59 9.47 -9.83
N LEU A 164 -5.29 9.74 -9.87
CA LEU A 164 -4.51 10.24 -8.73
C LEU A 164 -4.55 9.31 -7.50
N TRP A 165 -4.72 8.00 -7.72
CA TRP A 165 -4.50 7.02 -6.64
C TRP A 165 -3.01 6.98 -6.25
N ASP A 166 -2.15 7.42 -7.15
CA ASP A 166 -0.69 7.59 -7.01
C ASP A 166 -0.23 8.96 -7.52
N ASP A 167 1.00 9.33 -7.17
CA ASP A 167 1.66 10.58 -7.54
C ASP A 167 2.45 10.43 -8.85
N GLY A 168 2.36 9.27 -9.51
CA GLY A 168 2.96 9.02 -10.81
C GLY A 168 3.49 7.60 -10.99
N VAL A 169 3.62 7.21 -12.25
CA VAL A 169 4.30 5.99 -12.67
C VAL A 169 5.77 6.28 -12.93
N ILE A 170 6.67 5.54 -12.29
CA ILE A 170 8.13 5.70 -12.41
C ILE A 170 8.79 4.44 -12.96
N LEU A 171 9.82 4.60 -13.78
CA LEU A 171 10.60 3.45 -14.27
C LEU A 171 11.38 2.80 -13.11
N PRO A 172 11.48 1.46 -13.03
CA PRO A 172 12.19 0.76 -11.96
C PRO A 172 13.63 1.26 -11.74
N GLN A 173 14.35 1.54 -12.83
CA GLN A 173 15.71 2.09 -12.81
C GLN A 173 15.83 3.48 -12.16
N ASN A 174 14.75 4.27 -12.18
CA ASN A 174 14.72 5.61 -11.60
C ASN A 174 14.30 5.61 -10.12
N THR A 175 13.88 4.46 -9.57
CA THR A 175 13.37 4.32 -8.20
C THR A 175 14.28 4.96 -7.16
N ARG A 176 15.59 4.67 -7.22
CA ARG A 176 16.57 5.23 -6.28
C ARG A 176 16.64 6.76 -6.36
N LYS A 177 16.63 7.31 -7.57
CA LYS A 177 16.70 8.77 -7.79
C LYS A 177 15.46 9.46 -7.22
N VAL A 178 14.28 8.90 -7.51
CA VAL A 178 13.00 9.42 -7.02
C VAL A 178 12.94 9.36 -5.49
N ILE A 179 13.30 8.23 -4.88
CA ILE A 179 13.36 8.10 -3.41
C ILE A 179 14.29 9.15 -2.80
N THR A 180 15.50 9.32 -3.36
CA THR A 180 16.43 10.34 -2.86
C THR A 180 15.81 11.74 -2.92
N GLN A 181 15.20 12.12 -4.04
CA GLN A 181 14.52 13.41 -4.17
C GLN A 181 13.37 13.59 -3.18
N CYS A 182 12.55 12.55 -2.97
CA CYS A 182 11.48 12.59 -1.98
C CYS A 182 12.01 12.78 -0.55
N LEU A 183 13.11 12.11 -0.20
CA LEU A 183 13.73 12.25 1.12
C LEU A 183 14.31 13.66 1.32
N GLU A 184 14.96 14.22 0.30
CA GLU A 184 15.48 15.60 0.32
C GLU A 184 14.34 16.63 0.52
N ILE A 185 13.20 16.45 -0.17
CA ILE A 185 12.03 17.33 -0.02
C ILE A 185 11.46 17.26 1.41
N VAL A 186 11.33 16.04 1.93
CA VAL A 186 10.82 15.80 3.29
C VAL A 186 11.73 16.40 4.36
N GLU A 187 13.04 16.29 4.19
CA GLU A 187 14.02 16.87 5.13
C GLU A 187 13.95 18.41 5.09
N GLN A 188 13.84 19.02 3.91
CA GLN A 188 13.68 20.48 3.78
C GLN A 188 12.43 20.99 4.51
N GLN A 189 11.33 20.25 4.47
CA GLN A 189 10.09 20.61 5.18
C GLN A 189 10.32 20.71 6.71
N GLN A 190 11.15 19.85 7.29
CA GLN A 190 11.47 19.90 8.72
C GLN A 190 12.25 21.18 9.10
N HIS A 191 13.01 21.75 8.16
CA HIS A 191 13.78 22.96 8.37
C HIS A 191 13.04 24.26 8.03
N GLN A 192 11.90 24.18 7.32
CA GLN A 192 11.04 25.33 7.08
C GLN A 192 10.23 25.67 8.34
N LEU A 193 10.86 26.43 9.24
CA LEU A 193 10.20 27.09 10.36
C LEU A 193 9.28 28.20 9.81
N LEU A 194 8.08 27.82 9.39
CA LEU A 194 7.02 28.79 9.17
C LEU A 194 6.69 29.45 10.51
N SER A 195 6.70 30.79 10.55
CA SER A 195 6.31 31.51 11.76
C SER A 195 4.90 31.08 12.18
N PRO A 196 4.65 30.81 13.47
CA PRO A 196 3.32 30.38 13.94
C PRO A 196 2.22 31.41 13.66
N TRP A 197 2.61 32.66 13.39
CA TRP A 197 1.74 33.76 13.00
C TRP A 197 1.82 33.97 11.49
N GLN A 198 0.92 33.35 10.74
CA GLN A 198 0.72 33.63 9.32
C GLN A 198 -0.64 34.28 9.14
N HIS A 199 -0.63 35.59 8.85
CA HIS A 199 -1.81 36.25 8.31
C HIS A 199 -1.71 36.18 6.78
N PRO A 200 -2.80 35.91 6.05
CA PRO A 200 -2.76 35.97 4.60
C PRO A 200 -2.36 37.38 4.16
N ILE A 201 -1.59 37.49 3.09
CA ILE A 201 -1.31 38.80 2.47
C ILE A 201 -2.62 39.29 1.86
N ILE A 202 -3.27 40.23 2.53
CA ILE A 202 -4.48 40.88 2.02
C ILE A 202 -4.02 41.98 1.06
N ARG A 203 -4.31 41.80 -0.23
CA ARG A 203 -4.05 42.82 -1.25
C ARG A 203 -5.14 43.89 -1.16
N MET A 204 -4.77 45.10 -0.74
CA MET A 204 -5.62 46.31 -0.79
C MET A 204 -5.46 47.07 -2.10
#